data_AF-A0A4R2HAV5-F1
#
_entry.id   AF-A0A4R2HAV5-F1
#
_cell.length_a   1.000
_cell.length_b   1.000
_cell.length_c   1.000
_cell.angle_alpha   90.00
_cell.angle_beta   90.00
_cell.angle_gamma   90.00
#
_symmetry.space_group_name_H-M   'P 1'
#
loop_
_entity.id
_entity.type
_entity.pdbx_description
1 polymer ?
#
loop_
_entity_poly.entity_id
_entity_poly.type
_entity_poly.pdbx_seq_one_letter_code
_entity_poly.pdbx_strand_id
1 'polypeptide(L)'
;MTLLAIPQLALWDGIVDLFNAVMTPLYWAVSALLVGWHWLLSLVLDPNGGWAWALSIAGLTIVIRTLLIPLFVRQIRSSRNMQLLQPKMKELQKKYGHDREKLGQEMMKLYKETGTNPFSSCLPLLLQSPVFLALFRVLDGASKGEAHSSIIEPHVESLRHAKIFGAEISQTFLRASGEGALNVKIVAMVLIILMTSTMFITQLQLMRKNMPKEALEGQAAQMQKIMLYVFPIFFLIGGFNFPIGVLIYWFVSNVWTMGQQFYVIRRNPAPGTPAYDAMEARKREHNLRAGRPADEGLAGAEGDTDTVTDRRPAQRQQPKRQSRSNRKGGGPQPATTGPADDQPAASNGQASSNAKPEAAKKTQAGAAKKQPAGKKGSTAKRQPAAKSAAQKKAAQKKPGGSR
;
A
#
# COMPACT_ATOMS: atom_id res chain seq x y z
N MET A 1 25.85 -27.84 -40.54
CA MET A 1 25.51 -26.56 -39.88
C MET A 1 24.38 -26.80 -38.89
N THR A 2 24.72 -27.36 -37.74
CA THR A 2 23.80 -27.45 -36.59
C THR A 2 23.87 -26.12 -35.87
N LEU A 3 22.89 -25.25 -36.15
CA LEU A 3 22.65 -24.05 -35.36
C LEU A 3 22.48 -24.48 -33.90
N LEU A 4 23.39 -24.00 -33.05
CA LEU A 4 23.29 -24.05 -31.61
C LEU A 4 21.89 -23.55 -31.21
N ALA A 5 21.02 -24.46 -30.77
CA ALA A 5 19.77 -24.11 -30.12
C ALA A 5 20.12 -23.34 -28.85
N ILE A 6 19.99 -22.02 -28.93
CA ILE A 6 20.40 -21.11 -27.87
C ILE A 6 19.41 -21.30 -26.71
N PRO A 7 19.87 -21.64 -25.48
CA PRO A 7 19.02 -21.82 -24.30
C PRO A 7 18.27 -20.55 -23.85
N GLN A 8 18.43 -19.44 -24.57
CA GLN A 8 17.70 -18.19 -24.38
C GLN A 8 16.20 -18.35 -24.69
N LEU A 9 15.81 -19.17 -25.69
CA LEU A 9 14.40 -19.32 -26.10
C LEU A 9 13.54 -19.97 -25.00
N ALA A 10 14.04 -21.00 -24.31
CA ALA A 10 13.27 -21.72 -23.28
C ALA A 10 12.92 -20.85 -22.05
N LEU A 11 13.78 -19.90 -21.69
CA LEU A 11 13.51 -18.96 -20.59
C LEU A 11 12.46 -17.92 -21.01
N TRP A 12 12.49 -17.46 -22.26
CA TRP A 12 11.48 -16.57 -22.81
C TRP A 12 10.13 -17.26 -22.92
N ASP A 13 10.09 -18.51 -23.41
CA ASP A 13 8.88 -19.32 -23.48
C ASP A 13 8.27 -19.52 -22.09
N GLY A 14 9.09 -19.87 -21.08
CA GLY A 14 8.62 -19.98 -19.70
C GLY A 14 8.09 -18.68 -19.10
N ILE A 15 8.66 -17.52 -19.45
CA ILE A 15 8.16 -16.21 -19.04
C ILE A 15 6.83 -15.89 -19.71
N VAL A 16 6.71 -16.18 -21.01
CA VAL A 16 5.47 -15.97 -21.78
C VAL A 16 4.37 -16.90 -21.28
N ASP A 17 4.67 -18.15 -21.00
CA ASP A 17 3.74 -19.12 -20.44
C ASP A 17 3.24 -18.70 -19.07
N LEU A 18 4.15 -18.26 -18.18
CA LEU A 18 3.77 -17.70 -16.88
C LEU A 18 2.89 -16.46 -17.04
N PHE A 19 3.25 -15.56 -17.96
CA PHE A 19 2.46 -14.37 -18.24
C PHE A 19 1.06 -14.72 -18.72
N ASN A 20 0.93 -15.65 -19.67
CA ASN A 20 -0.34 -16.13 -20.20
C ASN A 20 -1.16 -16.85 -19.12
N ALA A 21 -0.53 -17.67 -18.28
CA ALA A 21 -1.18 -18.35 -17.17
C ALA A 21 -1.78 -17.36 -16.15
N VAL A 22 -1.11 -16.22 -15.93
CA VAL A 22 -1.63 -15.15 -15.04
C VAL A 22 -2.68 -14.28 -15.75
N MET A 23 -2.48 -13.95 -17.03
CA MET A 23 -3.33 -13.03 -17.78
C MET A 23 -4.65 -13.64 -18.24
N THR A 24 -4.66 -14.90 -18.66
CA THR A 24 -5.87 -15.57 -19.18
C THR A 24 -7.05 -15.53 -18.19
N PRO A 25 -6.90 -15.96 -16.92
CA PRO A 25 -8.00 -15.86 -15.94
C PRO A 25 -8.37 -14.40 -15.65
N LEU A 26 -7.43 -13.47 -15.72
CA LEU A 26 -7.71 -12.04 -15.56
C LEU A 26 -8.53 -11.48 -16.73
N TYR A 27 -8.27 -11.88 -17.98
CA TYR A 27 -9.11 -11.50 -19.12
C TYR A 27 -10.53 -12.02 -18.94
N TRP A 28 -10.70 -13.26 -18.48
CA TRP A 28 -12.02 -13.82 -18.20
C TRP A 28 -12.74 -13.06 -17.09
N ALA A 29 -12.07 -12.80 -15.97
CA ALA A 29 -12.65 -12.07 -14.84
C ALA A 29 -13.05 -10.64 -15.23
N VAL A 30 -12.17 -9.92 -15.94
CA VAL A 30 -12.44 -8.56 -16.41
C VAL A 30 -13.58 -8.54 -17.43
N SER A 31 -13.60 -9.49 -18.37
CA SER A 31 -14.65 -9.60 -19.38
C SER A 31 -16.00 -9.95 -18.75
N ALA A 32 -16.03 -10.89 -17.80
CA ALA A 32 -17.23 -11.25 -17.04
C ALA A 32 -17.81 -10.07 -16.29
N LEU A 33 -16.97 -9.31 -15.58
CA LEU A 33 -17.43 -8.13 -14.86
C LEU A 33 -17.90 -7.03 -15.81
N LEU A 34 -17.20 -6.80 -16.92
CA LEU A 34 -17.56 -5.79 -17.92
C LEU A 34 -18.91 -6.13 -18.57
N VAL A 35 -19.06 -7.35 -19.09
CA VAL A 35 -20.30 -7.84 -19.71
C VAL A 35 -21.44 -7.91 -18.68
N GLY A 36 -21.14 -8.30 -17.44
CA GLY A 36 -22.14 -8.33 -16.36
C GLY A 36 -22.71 -6.94 -16.05
N TRP A 37 -21.86 -5.90 -15.97
CA TRP A 37 -22.34 -4.53 -15.86
C TRP A 37 -23.10 -4.08 -17.09
N HIS A 38 -22.63 -4.45 -18.29
CA HIS A 38 -23.30 -4.11 -19.54
C HIS A 38 -24.71 -4.69 -19.59
N TRP A 39 -24.85 -5.96 -19.27
CA TRP A 39 -26.14 -6.65 -19.15
C TRP A 39 -27.06 -5.95 -18.14
N LEU A 40 -26.55 -5.61 -16.95
CA LEU A 40 -27.33 -4.92 -15.92
C LEU A 40 -27.82 -3.53 -16.38
N LEU A 41 -26.95 -2.76 -17.03
CA LEU A 41 -27.27 -1.42 -17.53
C LEU A 41 -28.17 -1.46 -18.76
N SER A 42 -28.11 -2.53 -19.55
CA SER A 42 -28.97 -2.78 -20.70
C SER A 42 -30.44 -3.01 -20.31
N LEU A 43 -30.76 -3.18 -19.02
CA LEU A 43 -32.13 -3.19 -18.53
C LEU A 43 -32.82 -1.82 -18.63
N VAL A 44 -32.03 -0.73 -18.67
CA VAL A 44 -32.52 0.65 -18.65
C VAL A 44 -31.94 1.52 -19.77
N LEU A 45 -30.79 1.14 -20.35
CA LEU A 45 -30.12 1.82 -21.44
C LEU A 45 -30.14 0.95 -22.71
N ASP A 46 -29.96 1.60 -23.87
CA ASP A 46 -29.77 0.90 -25.13
C ASP A 46 -28.56 -0.05 -25.06
N PRO A 47 -28.73 -1.37 -25.31
CA PRO A 47 -27.64 -2.34 -25.31
C PRO A 47 -26.55 -2.05 -26.35
N ASN A 48 -26.85 -1.29 -27.40
CA ASN A 48 -25.87 -0.87 -28.41
C ASN A 48 -25.39 0.58 -28.20
N GLY A 49 -25.86 1.23 -27.14
CA GLY A 49 -25.53 2.60 -26.81
C GLY A 49 -24.16 2.72 -26.15
N GLY A 50 -23.44 3.80 -26.47
CA GLY A 50 -22.16 4.10 -25.82
C GLY A 50 -22.25 4.29 -24.30
N TRP A 51 -23.39 4.74 -23.79
CA TRP A 51 -23.59 4.92 -22.35
C TRP A 51 -23.61 3.61 -21.57
N ALA A 52 -24.20 2.54 -22.12
CA ALA A 52 -24.18 1.22 -21.49
C ALA A 52 -22.74 0.74 -21.32
N TRP A 53 -21.93 0.82 -22.39
CA TRP A 53 -20.52 0.46 -22.36
C TRP A 53 -19.66 1.36 -21.46
N ALA A 54 -19.83 2.69 -21.55
CA ALA A 54 -19.08 3.65 -20.74
C ALA A 54 -19.33 3.46 -19.23
N LEU A 55 -20.59 3.28 -18.85
CA LEU A 55 -20.96 3.02 -17.46
C LEU A 55 -20.55 1.62 -17.01
N SER A 56 -20.46 0.64 -17.91
CA SER A 56 -19.92 -0.69 -17.61
C SER A 56 -18.44 -0.65 -17.28
N ILE A 57 -17.66 0.12 -18.05
CA ILE A 57 -16.24 0.38 -17.77
C ILE A 57 -16.11 1.08 -16.41
N ALA A 58 -16.98 2.04 -16.11
CA ALA A 58 -16.98 2.72 -14.81
C ALA A 58 -17.32 1.77 -13.64
N GLY A 59 -18.38 0.98 -13.78
CA GLY A 59 -18.82 0.01 -12.79
C GLY A 59 -17.76 -1.05 -12.49
N LEU A 60 -17.16 -1.63 -13.54
CA LEU A 60 -16.02 -2.53 -13.42
C LEU A 60 -14.89 -1.90 -12.60
N THR A 61 -14.52 -0.67 -12.94
CA THR A 61 -13.43 0.05 -12.27
C THR A 61 -13.73 0.23 -10.79
N ILE A 62 -14.94 0.65 -10.44
CA ILE A 62 -15.39 0.81 -9.06
C ILE A 62 -15.32 -0.51 -8.28
N VAL A 63 -15.78 -1.61 -8.88
CA VAL A 63 -15.74 -2.95 -8.25
C VAL A 63 -14.30 -3.38 -7.98
N ILE A 64 -13.44 -3.35 -8.99
CA ILE A 64 -12.02 -3.72 -8.86
C ILE A 64 -11.35 -2.86 -7.79
N ARG A 65 -11.55 -1.54 -7.83
CA ARG A 65 -10.95 -0.63 -6.86
C ARG A 65 -11.44 -0.88 -5.45
N THR A 66 -12.72 -1.20 -5.27
CA THR A 66 -13.30 -1.55 -3.97
C THR A 66 -12.68 -2.82 -3.41
N LEU A 67 -12.53 -3.87 -4.23
CA LEU A 67 -11.87 -5.13 -3.82
C LEU A 67 -10.40 -4.92 -3.43
N LEU A 68 -9.72 -3.95 -4.04
CA LEU A 68 -8.32 -3.62 -3.75
C LEU A 68 -8.12 -2.71 -2.53
N ILE A 69 -9.19 -2.11 -1.95
CA ILE A 69 -9.09 -1.24 -0.76
C ILE A 69 -8.25 -1.85 0.39
N PRO A 70 -8.48 -3.10 0.86
CA PRO A 70 -7.71 -3.65 1.97
C PRO A 70 -6.21 -3.72 1.68
N LEU A 71 -5.84 -4.00 0.43
CA LEU A 71 -4.45 -3.98 -0.01
C LEU A 71 -3.90 -2.55 -0.04
N PHE A 72 -4.64 -1.59 -0.62
CA PHE A 72 -4.26 -0.19 -0.64
C PHE A 72 -4.02 0.35 0.78
N VAL A 73 -4.86 -0.02 1.76
CA VAL A 73 -4.66 0.34 3.16
C VAL A 73 -3.35 -0.22 3.71
N ARG A 74 -3.00 -1.47 3.38
CA ARG A 74 -1.71 -2.07 3.77
C ARG A 74 -0.52 -1.33 3.14
N GLN A 75 -0.62 -0.94 1.86
CA GLN A 75 0.41 -0.13 1.21
C GLN A 75 0.57 1.24 1.88
N ILE A 76 -0.52 1.95 2.14
CA ILE A 76 -0.47 3.28 2.78
C ILE A 76 0.23 3.18 4.13
N ARG A 77 -0.06 2.14 4.93
CA ARG A 77 0.64 1.89 6.20
C ARG A 77 2.14 1.66 5.99
N SER A 78 2.53 0.88 5.00
CA SER A 78 3.94 0.66 4.67
C SER A 78 4.64 1.95 4.22
N SER A 79 4.00 2.75 3.36
CA SER A 79 4.51 4.04 2.90
C SER A 79 4.67 5.04 4.06
N ARG A 80 3.73 5.04 5.02
CA ARG A 80 3.84 5.88 6.23
C ARG A 80 5.03 5.46 7.10
N ASN A 81 5.25 4.17 7.30
CA ASN A 81 6.43 3.70 8.06
C ASN A 81 7.73 4.17 7.40
N MET A 82 7.79 4.20 6.07
CA MET A 82 8.93 4.76 5.34
C MET A 82 9.13 6.25 5.59
N GLN A 83 8.04 7.03 5.69
CA GLN A 83 8.12 8.45 6.01
C GLN A 83 8.71 8.70 7.41
N LEU A 84 8.35 7.88 8.40
CA LEU A 84 8.90 7.96 9.76
C LEU A 84 10.41 7.66 9.81
N LEU A 85 10.95 6.93 8.83
CA LEU A 85 12.39 6.65 8.74
C LEU A 85 13.19 7.75 8.06
N GLN A 86 12.56 8.70 7.38
CA GLN A 86 13.27 9.79 6.70
C GLN A 86 14.29 10.55 7.55
N PRO A 87 14.02 10.95 8.81
CA PRO A 87 15.04 11.62 9.63
C PRO A 87 16.27 10.74 9.85
N LYS A 88 16.10 9.46 10.16
CA LYS A 88 17.20 8.50 10.35
C LYS A 88 17.99 8.25 9.05
N MET A 89 17.29 8.19 7.92
CA MET A 89 17.93 8.09 6.61
C MET A 89 18.81 9.31 6.31
N LYS A 90 18.33 10.52 6.65
CA LYS A 90 19.12 11.75 6.52
C LYS A 90 20.33 11.78 7.45
N GLU A 91 20.20 11.31 8.69
CA GLU A 91 21.34 11.19 9.60
C GLU A 91 22.40 10.25 9.05
N LEU A 92 22.00 9.12 8.48
CA LEU A 92 22.90 8.21 7.78
C LEU A 92 23.57 8.87 6.58
N GLN A 93 22.81 9.64 5.80
CA GLN A 93 23.35 10.41 4.68
C GLN A 93 24.34 11.49 5.12
N LYS A 94 24.13 12.13 6.29
CA LYS A 94 25.08 13.07 6.87
C LYS A 94 26.35 12.36 7.39
N LYS A 95 26.21 11.18 8.01
CA LYS A 95 27.33 10.41 8.59
C LYS A 95 28.17 9.69 7.55
N TYR A 96 27.55 9.12 6.53
CA TYR A 96 28.18 8.24 5.54
C TYR A 96 28.01 8.71 4.10
N GLY A 97 27.52 9.93 3.84
CA GLY A 97 27.31 10.44 2.47
C GLY A 97 28.56 10.45 1.59
N HIS A 98 29.74 10.47 2.20
CA HIS A 98 31.03 10.40 1.51
C HIS A 98 31.42 8.97 1.08
N ASP A 99 30.80 7.94 1.67
CA ASP A 99 31.06 6.52 1.39
C ASP A 99 29.75 5.84 0.96
N ARG A 100 29.52 5.79 -0.35
CA ARG A 100 28.30 5.22 -0.93
C ARG A 100 28.07 3.76 -0.57
N GLU A 101 29.14 2.99 -0.41
CA GLU A 101 29.03 1.57 -0.10
C GLU A 101 28.56 1.39 1.34
N LYS A 102 29.20 2.10 2.28
CA LYS A 102 28.81 2.07 3.70
C LYS A 102 27.43 2.69 3.94
N LEU A 103 27.09 3.76 3.22
CA LEU A 103 25.75 4.33 3.23
C LEU A 103 24.70 3.29 2.81
N GLY A 104 24.95 2.56 1.71
CA GLY A 104 24.03 1.51 1.26
C GLY A 104 23.84 0.39 2.28
N GLN A 105 24.93 -0.04 2.93
CA GLN A 105 24.91 -1.08 3.97
C GLN A 105 24.12 -0.64 5.21
N GLU A 106 24.41 0.55 5.74
CA GLU A 106 23.73 1.10 6.92
C GLU A 106 22.26 1.40 6.61
N MET A 107 21.92 1.86 5.40
CA MET A 107 20.54 2.08 4.98
C MET A 107 19.75 0.77 4.95
N MET A 108 20.33 -0.30 4.40
CA MET A 108 19.71 -1.62 4.41
C MET A 108 19.60 -2.21 5.82
N LYS A 109 20.58 -1.94 6.69
CA LYS A 109 20.53 -2.32 8.10
C LYS A 109 19.40 -1.60 8.83
N LEU A 110 19.26 -0.29 8.64
CA LEU A 110 18.17 0.52 9.18
C LEU A 110 16.80 -0.03 8.75
N TYR A 111 16.62 -0.37 7.46
CA TYR A 111 15.38 -0.98 6.96
C TYR A 111 15.08 -2.33 7.62
N LYS A 112 16.09 -3.18 7.82
CA LYS A 112 15.95 -4.47 8.49
C LYS A 112 15.60 -4.33 9.98
N GLU A 113 16.30 -3.45 10.70
CA GLU A 113 16.08 -3.21 12.14
C GLU A 113 14.71 -2.61 12.42
N THR A 114 14.23 -1.74 11.54
CA THR A 114 12.90 -1.12 11.66
C THR A 114 11.78 -1.94 11.03
N GLY A 115 12.09 -3.11 10.47
CA GLY A 115 11.11 -4.00 9.82
C GLY A 115 10.39 -3.37 8.62
N THR A 116 10.98 -2.33 8.01
CA THR A 116 10.35 -1.58 6.91
C THR A 116 10.99 -1.97 5.57
N ASN A 117 10.17 -2.38 4.60
CA ASN A 117 10.64 -2.82 3.29
C ASN A 117 10.46 -1.71 2.22
N PRO A 118 11.53 -1.27 1.53
CA PRO A 118 11.42 -0.26 0.46
C PRO A 118 10.53 -0.69 -0.70
N PHE A 119 10.49 -1.98 -1.05
CA PHE A 119 9.65 -2.50 -2.13
C PHE A 119 8.15 -2.51 -1.81
N SER A 120 7.78 -2.42 -0.53
CA SER A 120 6.37 -2.39 -0.14
C SER A 120 5.68 -1.07 -0.53
N SER A 121 6.46 -0.02 -0.83
CA SER A 121 5.90 1.26 -1.32
C SER A 121 5.46 1.21 -2.79
N CYS A 122 6.11 0.40 -3.63
CA CYS A 122 5.75 0.23 -5.05
C CYS A 122 4.80 -0.95 -5.31
N LEU A 123 4.50 -1.76 -4.30
CA LEU A 123 3.74 -3.00 -4.42
C LEU A 123 2.39 -2.84 -5.13
N PRO A 124 1.60 -1.76 -4.91
CA PRO A 124 0.34 -1.59 -5.65
C PRO A 124 0.47 -1.22 -7.10
N LEU A 125 1.54 -0.56 -7.52
CA LEU A 125 1.77 -0.41 -8.95
C LEU A 125 2.00 -1.79 -9.60
N LEU A 126 2.75 -2.66 -8.92
CA LEU A 126 3.02 -4.02 -9.37
C LEU A 126 1.78 -4.90 -9.39
N LEU A 127 0.96 -4.88 -8.33
CA LEU A 127 -0.25 -5.71 -8.29
C LEU A 127 -1.37 -5.16 -9.18
N GLN A 128 -1.45 -3.85 -9.37
CA GLN A 128 -2.45 -3.23 -10.24
C GLN A 128 -2.11 -3.42 -11.72
N SER A 129 -0.82 -3.51 -12.08
CA SER A 129 -0.38 -3.65 -13.47
C SER A 129 -1.04 -4.83 -14.20
N PRO A 130 -1.08 -6.07 -13.67
CA PRO A 130 -1.83 -7.18 -14.27
C PRO A 130 -3.31 -6.87 -14.56
N VAL A 131 -4.01 -6.26 -13.61
CA VAL A 131 -5.44 -5.95 -13.75
C VAL A 131 -5.65 -4.85 -14.80
N PHE A 132 -4.80 -3.83 -14.78
CA PHE A 132 -4.81 -2.78 -15.79
C PHE A 132 -4.50 -3.32 -17.19
N LEU A 133 -3.47 -4.15 -17.34
CA LEU A 133 -3.11 -4.75 -18.62
C LEU A 133 -4.22 -5.65 -19.15
N ALA A 134 -4.90 -6.39 -18.27
CA ALA A 134 -6.06 -7.20 -18.63
C ALA A 134 -7.18 -6.34 -19.23
N LEU A 135 -7.58 -5.28 -18.53
CA LEU A 135 -8.61 -4.35 -19.01
C LEU A 135 -8.20 -3.61 -20.28
N PHE A 136 -6.96 -3.11 -20.32
CA PHE A 136 -6.42 -2.42 -21.48
C PHE A 136 -6.50 -3.31 -22.72
N ARG A 137 -6.02 -4.56 -22.64
CA ARG A 137 -6.05 -5.49 -23.78
C ARG A 137 -7.46 -5.90 -24.19
N VAL A 138 -8.39 -6.07 -23.24
CA VAL A 138 -9.79 -6.35 -23.56
C VAL A 138 -10.42 -5.18 -24.34
N LEU A 139 -10.22 -3.93 -23.89
CA LEU A 139 -10.81 -2.76 -24.55
C LEU A 139 -10.10 -2.38 -25.85
N ASP A 140 -8.77 -2.37 -25.85
CA ASP A 140 -7.96 -2.09 -27.05
C ASP A 140 -8.11 -3.19 -28.10
N GLY A 141 -8.14 -4.46 -27.68
CA GLY A 141 -8.45 -5.59 -28.56
C GLY A 141 -9.84 -5.46 -29.17
N ALA A 142 -10.88 -5.22 -28.35
CA ALA A 142 -12.24 -5.05 -28.87
C ALA A 142 -12.34 -3.88 -29.87
N SER A 143 -11.57 -2.79 -29.65
CA SER A 143 -11.50 -1.68 -30.59
C SER A 143 -10.93 -2.04 -31.97
N LYS A 144 -10.08 -3.06 -32.02
CA LYS A 144 -9.47 -3.63 -33.23
C LYS A 144 -10.24 -4.84 -33.79
N GLY A 145 -11.29 -5.27 -33.07
CA GLY A 145 -12.06 -6.47 -33.40
C GLY A 145 -11.48 -7.78 -32.89
N GLU A 146 -10.53 -7.72 -31.97
CA GLU A 146 -9.90 -8.89 -31.36
C GLU A 146 -10.51 -9.18 -29.99
N ALA A 147 -10.96 -10.42 -29.78
CA ALA A 147 -11.43 -10.89 -28.48
C ALA A 147 -10.29 -11.55 -27.69
N HIS A 148 -10.06 -11.08 -26.46
CA HIS A 148 -9.08 -11.67 -25.54
C HIS A 148 -9.71 -12.69 -24.55
N SER A 149 -11.02 -12.89 -24.64
CA SER A 149 -11.79 -13.85 -23.86
C SER A 149 -13.06 -14.23 -24.61
N SER A 150 -13.48 -15.49 -24.51
CA SER A 150 -14.75 -15.98 -25.05
C SER A 150 -15.98 -15.28 -24.48
N ILE A 151 -15.86 -14.61 -23.32
CA ILE A 151 -16.98 -13.89 -22.68
C ILE A 151 -17.27 -12.56 -23.39
N ILE A 152 -16.22 -11.82 -23.78
CA ILE A 152 -16.39 -10.54 -24.46
C ILE A 152 -16.62 -10.71 -25.96
N GLU A 153 -16.17 -11.83 -26.54
CA GLU A 153 -16.25 -12.13 -27.97
C GLU A 153 -17.61 -11.81 -28.62
N PRO A 154 -18.78 -12.23 -28.06
CA PRO A 154 -20.08 -11.94 -28.66
C PRO A 154 -20.46 -10.45 -28.64
N HIS A 155 -19.76 -9.66 -27.82
CA HIS A 155 -20.07 -8.27 -27.55
C HIS A 155 -19.07 -7.29 -28.19
N VAL A 156 -17.99 -7.80 -28.80
CA VAL A 156 -16.94 -6.98 -29.41
C VAL A 156 -17.53 -6.03 -30.45
N GLU A 157 -18.47 -6.50 -31.27
CA GLU A 157 -19.06 -5.67 -32.32
C GLU A 157 -19.96 -4.56 -31.76
N SER A 158 -20.76 -4.87 -30.74
CA SER A 158 -21.56 -3.88 -30.02
C SER A 158 -20.67 -2.80 -29.38
N LEU A 159 -19.60 -3.21 -28.68
CA LEU A 159 -18.64 -2.29 -28.08
C LEU A 159 -17.94 -1.42 -29.13
N ARG A 160 -17.56 -2.01 -30.27
CA ARG A 160 -16.82 -1.30 -31.31
C ARG A 160 -17.62 -0.15 -31.90
N HIS A 161 -18.91 -0.38 -32.15
CA HIS A 161 -19.79 0.61 -32.78
C HIS A 161 -20.59 1.46 -31.79
N ALA A 162 -20.39 1.26 -30.48
CA ALA A 162 -21.07 2.01 -29.45
C ALA A 162 -20.67 3.49 -29.49
N LYS A 163 -21.66 4.39 -29.65
CA LYS A 163 -21.44 5.84 -29.74
C LYS A 163 -21.83 6.56 -28.45
N ILE A 164 -20.91 7.37 -27.92
CA ILE A 164 -21.15 8.30 -26.82
C ILE A 164 -20.92 9.73 -27.31
N PHE A 165 -21.90 10.61 -27.17
CA PHE A 165 -21.85 11.97 -27.75
C PHE A 165 -21.53 11.97 -29.27
N GLY A 166 -22.00 10.96 -30.00
CA GLY A 166 -21.69 10.77 -31.42
C GLY A 166 -20.25 10.35 -31.72
N ALA A 167 -19.46 9.97 -30.71
CA ALA A 167 -18.12 9.43 -30.83
C ALA A 167 -18.10 7.93 -30.57
N GLU A 168 -17.51 7.14 -31.46
CA GLU A 168 -17.34 5.70 -31.26
C GLU A 168 -16.29 5.40 -30.18
N ILE A 169 -16.66 4.58 -29.20
CA ILE A 169 -15.83 4.29 -28.02
C ILE A 169 -14.53 3.55 -28.39
N SER A 170 -14.53 2.83 -29.52
CA SER A 170 -13.36 2.13 -30.08
C SER A 170 -12.35 3.05 -30.77
N GLN A 171 -12.78 4.21 -31.27
CA GLN A 171 -11.89 5.04 -32.06
C GLN A 171 -10.88 5.79 -31.17
N THR A 172 -9.72 6.09 -31.75
CA THR A 172 -8.67 6.90 -31.13
C THR A 172 -8.63 8.28 -31.77
N PHE A 173 -8.06 9.27 -31.08
CA PHE A 173 -7.96 10.63 -31.63
C PHE A 173 -7.21 10.65 -32.97
N LEU A 174 -6.09 9.92 -33.07
CA LEU A 174 -5.22 9.93 -34.25
C LEU A 174 -5.83 9.16 -35.43
N ARG A 175 -6.66 8.14 -35.18
CA ARG A 175 -7.24 7.27 -36.21
C ARG A 175 -8.69 7.64 -36.56
N ALA A 176 -9.29 8.58 -35.85
CA ALA A 176 -10.64 9.06 -36.11
C ALA A 176 -10.77 9.59 -37.55
N SER A 177 -11.62 8.93 -38.33
CA SER A 177 -11.89 9.26 -39.74
C SER A 177 -13.37 9.01 -40.06
N GLY A 178 -13.87 9.64 -41.13
CA GLY A 178 -15.28 9.52 -41.54
C GLY A 178 -16.25 10.37 -40.71
N GLU A 179 -17.54 10.01 -40.81
CA GLU A 179 -18.63 10.70 -40.11
C GLU A 179 -18.52 10.51 -38.59
N GLY A 180 -18.57 11.60 -37.83
CA GLY A 180 -18.38 11.57 -36.37
C GLY A 180 -16.92 11.67 -35.90
N ALA A 181 -15.93 11.73 -36.81
CA ALA A 181 -14.52 11.89 -36.44
C ALA A 181 -14.25 13.15 -35.61
N LEU A 182 -14.98 14.25 -35.88
CA LEU A 182 -14.90 15.47 -35.08
C LEU A 182 -15.37 15.22 -33.64
N ASN A 183 -16.47 14.49 -33.45
CA ASN A 183 -16.98 14.14 -32.13
C ASN A 183 -15.96 13.28 -31.37
N VAL A 184 -15.34 12.30 -32.03
CA VAL A 184 -14.27 11.48 -31.44
C VAL A 184 -13.11 12.34 -30.98
N LYS A 185 -12.65 13.27 -31.81
CA LYS A 185 -11.56 14.20 -31.45
C LYS A 185 -11.93 15.08 -30.26
N ILE A 186 -13.14 15.64 -30.23
CA ILE A 186 -13.62 16.49 -29.13
C ILE A 186 -13.71 15.68 -27.83
N VAL A 187 -14.40 14.54 -27.86
CA VAL A 187 -14.60 13.67 -26.68
C VAL A 187 -13.25 13.18 -26.16
N ALA A 188 -12.35 12.72 -27.02
CA ALA A 188 -11.01 12.30 -26.64
C ALA A 188 -10.21 13.46 -26.01
N MET A 189 -10.23 14.65 -26.59
CA MET A 189 -9.55 15.83 -26.02
C MET A 189 -10.08 16.20 -24.64
N VAL A 190 -11.40 16.23 -24.48
CA VAL A 190 -12.03 16.51 -23.18
C VAL A 190 -11.60 15.48 -22.15
N LEU A 191 -11.67 14.18 -22.48
CA LEU A 191 -11.24 13.11 -21.58
C LEU A 191 -9.75 13.20 -21.23
N ILE A 192 -8.89 13.49 -22.21
CA ILE A 192 -7.44 13.64 -22.00
C ILE A 192 -7.15 14.81 -21.05
N ILE A 193 -7.80 15.96 -21.25
CA ILE A 193 -7.64 17.13 -20.38
C ILE A 193 -8.14 16.80 -18.97
N LEU A 194 -9.32 16.19 -18.85
CA LEU A 194 -9.91 15.84 -17.55
C LEU A 194 -9.07 14.80 -16.80
N MET A 195 -8.62 13.73 -17.45
CA MET A 195 -7.81 12.70 -16.81
C MET A 195 -6.44 13.25 -16.39
N THR A 196 -5.82 14.10 -17.23
CA THR A 196 -4.53 14.74 -16.93
C THR A 196 -4.66 15.72 -15.77
N SER A 197 -5.71 16.54 -15.76
CA SER A 197 -5.99 17.51 -14.70
C SER A 197 -6.27 16.82 -13.37
N THR A 198 -7.15 15.82 -13.35
CA THR A 198 -7.47 15.06 -12.13
C THR A 198 -6.24 14.34 -11.58
N MET A 199 -5.41 13.77 -12.45
CA MET A 199 -4.15 13.15 -12.05
C MET A 199 -3.17 14.19 -11.45
N PHE A 200 -2.96 15.30 -12.14
CA PHE A 200 -2.06 16.35 -11.68
C PHE A 200 -2.49 16.92 -10.34
N ILE A 201 -3.80 17.20 -10.17
CA ILE A 201 -4.38 17.68 -8.91
C ILE A 201 -4.16 16.65 -7.79
N THR A 202 -4.39 15.37 -8.06
CA THR A 202 -4.20 14.29 -7.07
C THR A 202 -2.74 14.20 -6.63
N GLN A 203 -1.80 14.24 -7.59
CA GLN A 203 -0.37 14.18 -7.30
C GLN A 203 0.12 15.44 -6.57
N LEU A 204 -0.40 16.62 -6.94
CA LEU A 204 -0.11 17.87 -6.27
C LEU A 204 -0.66 17.89 -4.84
N GLN A 205 -1.86 17.35 -4.62
CA GLN A 205 -2.46 17.23 -3.30
C GLN A 205 -1.63 16.33 -2.38
N LEU A 206 -1.15 15.19 -2.90
CA LEU A 206 -0.28 14.28 -2.17
C LEU A 206 1.00 15.01 -1.70
N MET A 207 1.67 15.72 -2.61
CA MET A 207 2.91 16.46 -2.32
C MET A 207 2.70 17.60 -1.33
N ARG A 208 1.64 18.40 -1.49
CA ARG A 208 1.43 19.61 -0.69
C ARG A 208 0.83 19.34 0.68
N LYS A 209 0.01 18.30 0.82
CA LYS A 209 -0.76 18.05 2.05
C LYS A 209 -0.24 16.89 2.88
N ASN A 210 0.33 15.87 2.26
CA ASN A 210 0.63 14.59 2.92
C ASN A 210 2.11 14.20 2.81
N MET A 211 2.99 15.22 2.78
CA MET A 211 4.44 15.06 2.76
C MET A 211 5.05 16.09 3.74
N PRO A 212 5.96 15.68 4.64
CA PRO A 212 6.60 16.61 5.58
C PRO A 212 7.44 17.65 4.85
N LYS A 213 7.59 18.85 5.41
CA LYS A 213 8.36 19.93 4.76
C LYS A 213 9.81 19.52 4.53
N GLU A 214 10.35 18.73 5.45
CA GLU A 214 11.70 18.19 5.40
C GLU A 214 11.84 17.17 4.26
N ALA A 215 10.77 16.45 3.90
CA ALA A 215 10.77 15.47 2.82
C ALA A 215 10.71 16.13 1.42
N LEU A 216 10.45 17.44 1.33
CA LEU A 216 10.43 18.22 0.09
C LEU A 216 11.84 18.64 -0.36
N GLU A 217 12.87 18.30 0.43
CA GLU A 217 14.27 18.58 0.15
C GLU A 217 15.05 17.30 -0.18
N GLY A 218 15.94 17.38 -1.19
CA GLY A 218 16.84 16.29 -1.59
C GLY A 218 16.37 15.46 -2.79
N GLN A 219 17.11 14.37 -3.06
CA GLN A 219 16.96 13.55 -4.28
C GLN A 219 15.58 12.88 -4.40
N ALA A 220 15.00 12.44 -3.29
CA ALA A 220 13.67 11.80 -3.27
C ALA A 220 12.56 12.78 -3.65
N ALA A 221 12.62 14.03 -3.16
CA ALA A 221 11.68 15.08 -3.50
C ALA A 221 11.77 15.45 -4.99
N GLN A 222 12.99 15.52 -5.53
CA GLN A 222 13.21 15.78 -6.94
C GLN A 222 12.60 14.67 -7.82
N MET A 223 12.77 13.40 -7.45
CA MET A 223 12.14 12.29 -8.18
C MET A 223 10.60 12.40 -8.19
N GLN A 224 10.00 12.80 -7.07
CA GLN A 224 8.55 13.01 -6.99
C GLN A 224 8.08 14.23 -7.79
N LYS A 225 8.86 15.32 -7.84
CA LYS A 225 8.60 16.49 -8.70
C LYS A 225 8.69 16.14 -10.18
N ILE A 226 9.71 15.36 -10.58
CA ILE A 226 9.83 14.85 -11.95
C ILE A 226 8.57 14.05 -12.30
N MET A 227 8.17 13.12 -11.44
CA MET A 227 6.96 12.32 -11.67
C MET A 227 5.69 13.19 -11.76
N LEU A 228 5.57 14.23 -10.92
CA LEU A 228 4.45 15.17 -10.94
C LEU A 228 4.30 15.92 -12.28
N TYR A 229 5.39 16.28 -12.94
CA TYR A 229 5.31 17.05 -14.20
C TYR A 229 5.43 16.18 -15.45
N VAL A 230 6.33 15.20 -15.46
CA VAL A 230 6.61 14.38 -16.64
C VAL A 230 5.44 13.43 -16.93
N PHE A 231 4.87 12.80 -15.90
CA PHE A 231 3.83 11.80 -16.12
C PHE A 231 2.54 12.41 -16.70
N PRO A 232 2.03 13.55 -16.22
CA PRO A 232 0.91 14.22 -16.89
C PRO A 232 1.18 14.62 -18.34
N ILE A 233 2.40 15.06 -18.68
CA ILE A 233 2.77 15.36 -20.07
C ILE A 233 2.76 14.08 -20.92
N PHE A 234 3.31 12.99 -20.40
CA PHE A 234 3.27 11.69 -21.06
C PHE A 234 1.83 11.23 -21.31
N PHE A 235 0.91 11.42 -20.36
CA PHE A 235 -0.51 11.11 -20.53
C PHE A 235 -1.23 12.07 -21.48
N LEU A 236 -0.85 13.34 -21.48
CA LEU A 236 -1.39 14.35 -22.39
C LEU A 236 -1.04 14.00 -23.85
N ILE A 237 0.21 13.59 -24.12
CA ILE A 237 0.67 13.24 -25.48
C ILE A 237 0.30 11.79 -25.85
N GLY A 238 0.41 10.86 -24.90
CA GLY A 238 0.09 9.44 -25.11
C GLY A 238 -1.41 9.19 -25.28
N GLY A 239 -2.24 10.00 -24.61
CA GLY A 239 -3.71 9.93 -24.65
C GLY A 239 -4.30 9.89 -26.06
N PHE A 240 -3.66 10.59 -27.00
CA PHE A 240 -4.06 10.63 -28.41
C PHE A 240 -4.05 9.27 -29.12
N ASN A 241 -3.24 8.31 -28.64
CA ASN A 241 -3.14 6.97 -29.21
C ASN A 241 -4.16 5.99 -28.65
N PHE A 242 -4.85 6.33 -27.56
CA PHE A 242 -5.74 5.40 -26.87
C PHE A 242 -7.19 5.50 -27.35
N PRO A 243 -7.92 4.37 -27.39
CA PRO A 243 -9.36 4.38 -27.64
C PRO A 243 -10.13 5.15 -26.57
N ILE A 244 -11.26 5.76 -26.95
CA ILE A 244 -12.14 6.49 -26.01
C ILE A 244 -12.52 5.61 -24.81
N GLY A 245 -12.80 4.32 -25.00
CA GLY A 245 -13.13 3.41 -23.90
C GLY A 245 -12.02 3.30 -22.86
N VAL A 246 -10.76 3.29 -23.29
CA VAL A 246 -9.62 3.25 -22.38
C VAL A 246 -9.43 4.62 -21.70
N LEU A 247 -9.67 5.72 -22.40
CA LEU A 247 -9.67 7.07 -21.80
C LEU A 247 -10.76 7.24 -20.73
N ILE A 248 -11.96 6.70 -20.95
CA ILE A 248 -13.03 6.64 -19.95
C ILE A 248 -12.56 5.87 -18.71
N TYR A 249 -11.95 4.70 -18.91
CA TYR A 249 -11.36 3.95 -17.81
C TYR A 249 -10.36 4.81 -17.02
N TRP A 250 -9.39 5.44 -17.68
CA TRP A 250 -8.40 6.29 -17.00
C TRP A 250 -9.04 7.44 -16.24
N PHE A 251 -10.03 8.10 -16.84
CA PHE A 251 -10.74 9.18 -16.18
C PHE A 251 -11.45 8.70 -14.91
N VAL A 252 -12.25 7.63 -14.97
CA VAL A 252 -12.95 7.07 -13.80
C VAL A 252 -11.95 6.59 -12.74
N SER A 253 -10.88 5.93 -13.18
CA SER A 253 -9.77 5.45 -12.36
C SER A 253 -9.08 6.61 -11.62
N ASN A 254 -8.87 7.76 -12.27
CA ASN A 254 -8.29 8.96 -11.67
C ASN A 254 -9.25 9.64 -10.70
N VAL A 255 -10.54 9.75 -11.04
CA VAL A 255 -11.58 10.29 -10.15
C VAL A 255 -11.70 9.44 -8.88
N TRP A 256 -11.69 8.11 -9.02
CA TRP A 256 -11.64 7.21 -7.87
C TRP A 256 -10.40 7.47 -7.01
N THR A 257 -9.21 7.50 -7.63
CA THR A 257 -7.96 7.74 -6.89
C THR A 257 -8.02 9.08 -6.17
N MET A 258 -8.54 10.14 -6.82
CA MET A 258 -8.68 11.46 -6.23
C MET A 258 -9.61 11.42 -5.00
N GLY A 259 -10.77 10.76 -5.11
CA GLY A 259 -11.70 10.58 -3.99
C GLY A 259 -11.09 9.76 -2.85
N GLN A 260 -10.45 8.63 -3.17
CA GLN A 260 -9.75 7.79 -2.20
C GLN A 260 -8.62 8.57 -1.50
N GLN A 261 -7.81 9.30 -2.26
CA GLN A 261 -6.70 10.09 -1.73
C GLN A 261 -7.22 11.21 -0.82
N PHE A 262 -8.29 11.90 -1.22
CA PHE A 262 -8.95 12.90 -0.40
C PHE A 262 -9.44 12.31 0.93
N TYR A 263 -10.10 11.15 0.89
CA TYR A 263 -10.56 10.45 2.09
C TYR A 263 -9.40 10.03 3.00
N VAL A 264 -8.37 9.40 2.42
CA VAL A 264 -7.19 8.89 3.15
C VAL A 264 -6.43 10.03 3.83
N ILE A 265 -6.12 11.11 3.10
CA ILE A 265 -5.41 12.28 3.67
C ILE A 265 -6.23 12.88 4.82
N ARG A 266 -7.57 12.91 4.72
CA ARG A 266 -8.41 13.51 5.75
C ARG A 266 -8.56 12.62 7.00
N ARG A 267 -8.64 11.30 6.83
CA ARG A 267 -8.90 10.34 7.93
C ARG A 267 -7.65 9.74 8.55
N ASN A 268 -6.57 9.62 7.80
CA ASN A 268 -5.30 9.05 8.24
C ASN A 268 -4.11 9.82 7.64
N PRO A 269 -3.97 11.13 7.93
CA PRO A 269 -2.83 11.91 7.46
C PRO A 269 -1.52 11.37 8.02
N ALA A 270 -0.43 11.55 7.28
CA ALA A 270 0.91 11.21 7.74
C ALA A 270 1.37 12.16 8.86
N PRO A 271 2.00 11.67 9.94
CA PRO A 271 2.53 12.52 11.01
C PRO A 271 3.53 13.56 10.49
N GLY A 272 3.54 14.76 11.08
CA GLY A 272 4.45 15.85 10.67
C GLY A 272 4.11 16.48 9.30
N THR A 273 2.86 16.33 8.83
CA THR A 273 2.40 16.93 7.58
C THR A 273 1.34 18.00 7.83
N PRO A 274 1.16 18.99 6.93
CA PRO A 274 0.11 19.99 7.08
C PRO A 274 -1.29 19.41 7.22
N ALA A 275 -1.57 18.23 6.64
CA ALA A 275 -2.84 17.54 6.80
C ALA A 275 -3.05 16.97 8.21
N TYR A 276 -1.96 16.57 8.89
CA TYR A 276 -1.98 16.10 10.27
C TYR A 276 -2.25 17.27 11.22
N ASP A 277 -1.53 18.38 11.05
CA ASP A 277 -1.73 19.60 11.85
C ASP A 277 -3.17 20.13 11.71
N ALA A 278 -3.70 20.13 10.48
CA ALA A 278 -5.09 20.53 10.22
C ALA A 278 -6.12 19.55 10.80
N MET A 279 -5.77 18.27 10.96
CA MET A 279 -6.63 17.27 11.59
C MET A 279 -6.65 17.43 13.11
N GLU A 280 -5.50 17.70 13.73
CA GLU A 280 -5.38 18.01 15.15
C GLU A 280 -6.09 19.33 15.50
N ALA A 281 -5.95 20.36 14.67
CA ALA A 281 -6.67 21.63 14.84
C ALA A 281 -8.20 21.43 14.82
N ARG A 282 -8.72 20.62 13.88
CA ARG A 282 -10.16 20.29 13.83
C ARG A 282 -10.63 19.49 15.05
N LYS A 283 -9.82 18.56 15.55
CA LYS A 283 -10.14 17.80 16.78
C LYS A 283 -10.19 18.72 18.01
N ARG A 284 -9.21 19.63 18.12
CA ARG A 284 -9.17 20.65 19.19
C ARG A 284 -10.41 21.55 19.15
N GLU A 285 -10.77 22.05 17.97
CA GLU A 285 -11.99 22.86 17.79
C GLU A 285 -13.27 22.09 18.15
N HIS A 286 -13.39 20.84 17.70
CA HIS A 286 -14.52 19.98 18.06
C HIS A 286 -14.60 19.74 19.58
N ASN A 287 -13.46 19.45 20.24
CA ASN A 287 -13.42 19.24 21.69
C ASN A 287 -13.84 20.50 22.46
N LEU A 288 -13.36 21.68 22.03
CA LEU A 288 -13.77 22.97 22.58
C LEU A 288 -15.28 23.19 22.45
N ARG A 289 -15.86 22.92 21.26
CA ARG A 289 -17.32 23.02 21.03
C ARG A 289 -18.13 22.00 21.84
N ALA A 290 -17.54 20.84 22.16
CA ALA A 290 -18.17 19.79 22.94
C ALA A 290 -17.96 19.94 24.46
N GLY A 291 -17.35 21.04 24.93
CA GLY A 291 -17.08 21.28 26.35
C GLY A 291 -16.07 20.31 26.97
N ARG A 292 -15.25 19.63 26.16
CA ARG A 292 -14.17 18.74 26.60
C ARG A 292 -12.84 19.50 26.66
N PRO A 293 -11.90 19.15 27.57
CA PRO A 293 -10.60 19.79 27.62
C PRO A 293 -9.90 19.71 26.26
N ALA A 294 -9.32 20.83 25.82
CA ALA A 294 -8.62 20.93 24.54
C ALA A 294 -7.47 19.90 24.42
N ASP A 295 -6.92 19.49 25.56
CA ASP A 295 -5.65 18.76 25.66
C ASP A 295 -5.78 17.25 25.90
N GLU A 296 -7.00 16.69 26.03
CA GLU A 296 -7.18 15.22 26.12
C GLU A 296 -6.71 14.46 24.87
N GLY A 297 -6.38 15.17 23.78
CA GLY A 297 -5.79 14.62 22.56
C GLY A 297 -4.35 15.06 22.27
N LEU A 298 -3.72 15.88 23.13
CA LEU A 298 -2.41 16.53 22.90
C LEU A 298 -1.23 15.87 23.62
N ALA A 299 -1.47 14.90 24.51
CA ALA A 299 -0.43 14.17 25.26
C ALA A 299 0.34 13.12 24.42
N GLY A 300 0.68 13.43 23.16
CA GLY A 300 1.41 12.51 22.27
C GLY A 300 2.50 13.15 21.42
N ALA A 301 2.79 14.45 21.60
CA ALA A 301 3.74 15.18 20.76
C ALA A 301 4.75 16.06 21.52
N GLU A 302 4.95 15.81 22.82
CA GLU A 302 6.16 16.26 23.52
C GLU A 302 7.01 15.04 23.83
N GLY A 303 8.31 15.15 23.56
CA GLY A 303 9.23 14.04 23.38
C GLY A 303 9.24 13.02 24.52
N ASP A 304 8.98 11.77 24.16
CA ASP A 304 9.31 10.60 24.99
C ASP A 304 10.54 9.91 24.37
N THR A 305 11.70 10.52 24.58
CA THR A 305 12.94 9.76 24.71
C THR A 305 12.84 8.99 26.02
N ASP A 306 13.02 7.67 25.93
CA ASP A 306 13.11 6.71 27.04
C ASP A 306 11.78 6.19 27.64
N THR A 307 11.15 5.25 26.94
CA THR A 307 11.07 3.85 27.39
C THR A 307 10.25 3.02 26.40
N VAL A 308 10.88 2.02 25.78
CA VAL A 308 10.15 0.93 25.12
C VAL A 308 9.49 0.10 26.22
N THR A 309 8.27 0.47 26.61
CA THR A 309 7.39 -0.47 27.31
C THR A 309 6.72 -1.34 26.25
N ASP A 310 7.17 -2.60 26.20
CA ASP A 310 6.55 -3.70 25.45
C ASP A 310 5.09 -3.86 25.90
N ARG A 311 4.17 -3.08 25.32
CA ARG A 311 2.73 -3.30 25.46
C ARG A 311 2.33 -4.50 24.61
N ARG A 312 2.72 -5.69 25.07
CA ARG A 312 1.97 -6.91 24.74
C ARG A 312 0.53 -6.72 25.22
N PRO A 313 -0.48 -7.02 24.39
CA PRO A 313 -1.85 -6.95 24.83
C PRO A 313 -2.02 -7.86 26.06
N ALA A 314 -2.48 -7.28 27.17
CA ALA A 314 -2.75 -8.03 28.38
C ALA A 314 -3.65 -9.21 28.04
N GLN A 315 -3.15 -10.43 28.27
CA GLN A 315 -3.89 -11.65 28.04
C GLN A 315 -5.13 -11.63 28.93
N ARG A 316 -6.30 -11.45 28.32
CA ARG A 316 -7.58 -11.42 29.01
C ARG A 316 -7.76 -12.76 29.72
N GLN A 317 -7.55 -12.80 31.03
CA GLN A 317 -7.87 -13.96 31.84
C GLN A 317 -9.40 -14.09 31.84
N GLN A 318 -9.91 -15.02 31.04
CA GLN A 318 -11.31 -15.42 31.11
C GLN A 318 -11.56 -15.97 32.53
N PRO A 319 -12.59 -15.49 33.24
CA PRO A 319 -12.96 -16.10 34.51
C PRO A 319 -13.37 -17.55 34.24
N LYS A 320 -12.62 -18.49 34.84
CA LYS A 320 -12.98 -19.91 34.80
C LYS A 320 -14.34 -20.06 35.49
N ARG A 321 -15.34 -20.53 34.73
CA ARG A 321 -16.64 -20.96 35.27
C ARG A 321 -16.37 -21.99 36.37
N GLN A 322 -16.85 -21.70 37.59
CA GLN A 322 -16.87 -22.70 38.65
C GLN A 322 -17.75 -23.88 38.21
N SER A 323 -17.23 -25.09 38.38
CA SER A 323 -17.97 -26.33 38.14
C SER A 323 -19.18 -26.42 39.07
N ARG A 324 -20.27 -26.99 38.53
CA ARG A 324 -21.60 -27.12 39.14
C ARG A 324 -21.62 -27.95 40.45
N SER A 325 -20.49 -28.50 40.89
CA SER A 325 -20.36 -29.30 42.11
C SER A 325 -20.23 -28.49 43.41
N ASN A 326 -19.92 -27.18 43.34
CA ASN A 326 -19.80 -26.32 44.54
C ASN A 326 -21.06 -25.50 44.86
N ARG A 327 -22.19 -25.77 44.20
CA ARG A 327 -23.46 -25.09 44.44
C ARG A 327 -24.46 -26.02 45.13
N LYS A 328 -24.11 -26.46 46.35
CA LYS A 328 -25.06 -27.14 47.26
C LYS A 328 -24.79 -26.68 48.69
N GLY A 329 -25.81 -26.10 49.31
CA GLY A 329 -25.87 -25.84 50.74
C GLY A 329 -26.38 -24.44 51.07
N GLY A 330 -27.69 -24.29 51.27
CA GLY A 330 -28.31 -23.07 51.78
C GLY A 330 -29.77 -22.96 51.35
N GLY A 331 -30.68 -23.55 52.13
CA GLY A 331 -32.12 -23.52 51.89
C GLY A 331 -32.77 -22.15 52.16
N PRO A 332 -34.06 -21.96 51.82
CA PRO A 332 -34.71 -20.65 51.84
C PRO A 332 -35.59 -20.44 53.09
N GLN A 333 -35.58 -19.22 53.66
CA GLN A 333 -36.72 -18.57 54.37
C GLN A 333 -36.32 -17.20 54.98
N PRO A 334 -37.26 -16.32 55.37
CA PRO A 334 -38.19 -15.57 54.53
C PRO A 334 -38.09 -14.04 54.77
N ALA A 335 -38.87 -13.27 54.00
CA ALA A 335 -38.91 -11.81 54.02
C ALA A 335 -39.58 -11.19 55.26
N THR A 336 -39.07 -10.04 55.72
CA THR A 336 -39.82 -9.06 56.52
C THR A 336 -39.53 -7.63 56.05
N THR A 337 -40.58 -6.82 56.12
CA THR A 337 -40.85 -5.51 55.52
C THR A 337 -40.47 -4.30 56.40
N GLY A 338 -39.75 -3.32 55.82
CA GLY A 338 -39.70 -1.85 56.05
C GLY A 338 -39.65 -1.24 57.48
N PRO A 339 -39.62 0.10 57.63
CA PRO A 339 -39.09 1.16 56.75
C PRO A 339 -38.19 2.21 57.49
N ALA A 340 -37.59 3.12 56.69
CA ALA A 340 -37.28 4.55 56.93
C ALA A 340 -36.67 5.05 58.27
N ASP A 341 -35.52 5.74 58.23
CA ASP A 341 -35.43 7.22 58.32
C ASP A 341 -34.00 7.76 58.55
N ASP A 342 -33.79 8.94 57.96
CA ASP A 342 -32.93 10.07 58.33
C ASP A 342 -31.38 10.02 58.40
N GLN A 343 -30.83 10.90 57.56
CA GLN A 343 -29.54 11.62 57.60
C GLN A 343 -29.32 12.43 58.91
N PRO A 344 -28.24 13.24 59.06
CA PRO A 344 -26.81 13.05 58.76
C PRO A 344 -25.92 13.59 59.92
N ALA A 345 -24.59 13.41 59.85
CA ALA A 345 -23.52 14.31 60.37
C ALA A 345 -22.25 13.48 60.61
N ALA A 346 -21.14 13.70 59.91
CA ALA A 346 -20.19 14.82 59.96
C ALA A 346 -19.05 14.59 60.96
N SER A 347 -17.85 14.97 60.51
CA SER A 347 -16.60 15.16 61.26
C SER A 347 -15.93 13.86 61.76
N ASN A 348 -14.62 13.76 61.92
CA ASN A 348 -13.41 14.42 61.44
C ASN A 348 -12.25 13.59 62.03
N GLY A 349 -11.04 13.80 61.52
CA GLY A 349 -9.82 13.56 62.30
C GLY A 349 -9.20 12.18 62.10
N GLN A 350 -8.15 12.11 61.29
CA GLN A 350 -6.76 12.10 61.76
C GLN A 350 -6.39 10.78 62.45
N ALA A 351 -5.69 9.92 61.73
CA ALA A 351 -4.22 9.88 61.73
C ALA A 351 -3.71 9.01 62.87
N SER A 352 -3.02 7.93 62.53
CA SER A 352 -1.58 7.81 62.78
C SER A 352 -1.17 6.35 62.61
N SER A 353 -0.04 6.19 61.91
CA SER A 353 1.08 5.29 62.19
C SER A 353 0.84 3.90 62.80
N ASN A 354 1.39 2.89 62.13
CA ASN A 354 2.58 2.15 62.59
C ASN A 354 2.76 0.91 61.70
N ALA A 355 3.89 0.84 61.01
CA ALA A 355 5.10 0.16 61.47
C ALA A 355 5.06 -1.34 61.16
N LYS A 356 6.00 -1.70 60.31
CA LYS A 356 6.50 -3.04 60.00
C LYS A 356 6.80 -3.81 61.30
N PRO A 357 6.76 -5.14 61.26
CA PRO A 357 8.03 -5.82 61.50
C PRO A 357 8.33 -6.95 60.52
N GLU A 358 9.62 -7.26 60.52
CA GLU A 358 10.38 -8.13 59.66
C GLU A 358 10.73 -9.42 60.42
N ALA A 359 10.64 -10.58 59.75
CA ALA A 359 11.29 -11.87 60.08
C ALA A 359 10.82 -12.91 59.04
N ALA A 360 11.57 -13.90 58.55
CA ALA A 360 12.95 -14.31 58.70
C ALA A 360 13.31 -15.29 57.56
N LYS A 361 14.61 -15.37 57.26
CA LYS A 361 15.29 -16.33 56.34
C LYS A 361 15.02 -17.81 56.68
N LYS A 362 15.06 -18.67 55.65
CA LYS A 362 15.82 -19.94 55.69
C LYS A 362 16.34 -20.33 54.30
N THR A 363 17.63 -20.67 54.30
CA THR A 363 18.53 -21.06 53.22
C THR A 363 18.48 -22.57 52.98
N GLN A 364 18.77 -23.05 51.76
CA GLN A 364 19.61 -24.25 51.56
C GLN A 364 20.10 -24.39 50.11
N ALA A 365 21.35 -24.80 49.97
CA ALA A 365 22.11 -25.05 48.75
C ALA A 365 22.78 -26.44 48.82
N GLY A 366 23.16 -26.99 47.65
CA GLY A 366 24.06 -28.14 47.45
C GLY A 366 23.40 -29.34 46.75
N ALA A 367 24.04 -30.16 45.90
CA ALA A 367 25.39 -30.20 45.33
C ALA A 367 25.43 -31.27 44.19
N ALA A 368 26.55 -31.33 43.47
CA ALA A 368 26.86 -32.05 42.21
C ALA A 368 27.03 -33.60 42.24
N LYS A 369 27.01 -34.23 41.04
CA LYS A 369 27.92 -35.31 40.53
C LYS A 369 27.57 -35.70 39.07
N LYS A 370 28.47 -35.55 38.06
CA LYS A 370 29.50 -36.47 37.50
C LYS A 370 29.01 -37.67 36.64
N GLN A 371 29.18 -37.53 35.31
CA GLN A 371 29.65 -38.41 34.20
C GLN A 371 30.01 -39.91 34.45
N PRO A 372 29.99 -40.82 33.42
CA PRO A 372 30.98 -40.80 32.30
C PRO A 372 30.64 -41.40 30.89
N ALA A 373 31.40 -40.90 29.89
CA ALA A 373 32.15 -41.50 28.75
C ALA A 373 31.63 -42.60 27.77
N GLY A 374 31.98 -42.40 26.47
CA GLY A 374 32.20 -43.43 25.42
C GLY A 374 31.88 -42.97 23.98
N LYS A 375 32.71 -42.21 23.24
CA LYS A 375 33.85 -42.52 22.30
C LYS A 375 33.55 -43.29 20.99
N LYS A 376 33.89 -42.63 19.85
CA LYS A 376 34.44 -43.06 18.53
C LYS A 376 33.62 -42.48 17.35
N GLY A 377 34.15 -41.83 16.30
CA GLY A 377 35.50 -41.40 15.92
C GLY A 377 35.56 -41.05 14.42
N SER A 378 36.39 -40.06 14.05
CA SER A 378 37.05 -39.84 12.72
C SER A 378 36.17 -39.45 11.50
N THR A 379 36.50 -38.52 10.59
CA THR A 379 37.83 -38.05 10.12
C THR A 379 37.72 -36.65 9.50
N ALA A 380 38.79 -35.87 9.67
CA ALA A 380 39.00 -34.54 9.14
C ALA A 380 39.59 -34.54 7.72
N LYS A 381 39.37 -33.44 6.97
CA LYS A 381 40.43 -32.85 6.14
C LYS A 381 40.25 -31.33 6.06
N ARG A 382 41.31 -30.63 6.46
CA ARG A 382 41.46 -29.17 6.58
C ARG A 382 42.68 -28.78 5.77
N GLN A 383 42.67 -27.58 5.19
CA GLN A 383 43.79 -26.63 4.94
C GLN A 383 43.73 -25.98 3.54
N PRO A 384 44.35 -24.80 3.33
CA PRO A 384 44.31 -23.61 4.18
C PRO A 384 44.12 -22.31 3.37
N ALA A 385 43.88 -21.20 4.08
CA ALA A 385 43.95 -19.85 3.56
C ALA A 385 45.39 -19.31 3.59
N ALA A 386 45.78 -18.52 2.59
CA ALA A 386 46.93 -17.63 2.63
C ALA A 386 46.59 -16.29 1.96
N LYS A 387 46.99 -15.20 2.63
CA LYS A 387 46.79 -13.78 2.30
C LYS A 387 47.97 -13.23 1.48
N SER A 388 47.75 -12.00 0.95
CA SER A 388 48.74 -10.98 0.53
C SER A 388 49.31 -11.17 -0.89
N ALA A 389 49.59 -10.17 -1.72
CA ALA A 389 49.78 -8.74 -1.51
C ALA A 389 49.54 -7.97 -2.83
N ALA A 390 49.25 -6.67 -2.71
CA ALA A 390 49.30 -5.69 -3.79
C ALA A 390 50.75 -5.32 -4.15
N GLN A 391 51.05 -5.06 -5.42
CA GLN A 391 51.70 -3.84 -5.94
C GLN A 391 52.39 -4.00 -7.32
N LYS A 392 52.00 -3.09 -8.23
CA LYS A 392 52.82 -2.23 -9.11
C LYS A 392 53.60 -2.78 -10.33
N LYS A 393 53.57 -1.89 -11.34
CA LYS A 393 54.43 -1.65 -12.52
C LYS A 393 54.11 -2.48 -13.77
N ALA A 394 53.61 -1.91 -14.86
CA ALA A 394 54.07 -0.80 -15.73
C ALA A 394 54.81 -1.32 -16.98
N ALA A 395 54.25 -0.93 -18.14
CA ALA A 395 54.91 -0.56 -19.39
C ALA A 395 55.70 -1.61 -20.20
N GLN A 396 55.18 -1.90 -21.40
CA GLN A 396 55.88 -2.02 -22.71
C GLN A 396 54.75 -2.05 -23.77
N LYS A 397 54.45 -1.02 -24.60
CA LYS A 397 55.18 -0.50 -25.79
C LYS A 397 55.99 -1.62 -26.45
N LYS A 398 55.81 -2.03 -27.71
CA LYS A 398 55.50 -1.40 -29.03
C LYS A 398 55.52 -2.59 -30.05
N PRO A 399 55.58 -2.44 -31.39
CA PRO A 399 55.07 -1.42 -32.34
C PRO A 399 54.06 -2.09 -33.34
N GLY A 400 53.28 -1.44 -34.21
CA GLY A 400 53.53 -0.29 -35.09
C GLY A 400 54.04 -0.77 -36.46
N GLY A 401 53.25 -0.62 -37.53
CA GLY A 401 53.77 -0.74 -38.91
C GLY A 401 52.76 -1.01 -40.03
N SER A 402 52.17 0.06 -40.56
CA SER A 402 51.98 0.38 -41.99
C SER A 402 51.36 -0.65 -42.95
N ARG A 403 50.14 -0.39 -43.44
CA ARG A 403 49.86 0.35 -44.69
C ARG A 403 48.37 0.65 -44.82
#